data_AF-A0A2U3KVZ4-F1
#
_entry.id   AF-A0A2U3KVZ4-F1
#
_cell.length_a   1.000
_cell.length_b   1.000
_cell.length_c   1.000
_cell.angle_alpha   90.00
_cell.angle_beta   90.00
_cell.angle_gamma   90.00
#
_symmetry.space_group_name_H-M   'P 1'
#
loop_
_entity.id
_entity.type
_entity.pdbx_description
1 polymer ?
#
loop_
_entity_poly.entity_id
_entity_poly.type
_entity_poly.pdbx_seq_one_letter_code
_entity_poly.pdbx_strand_id
1 'polypeptide(L)'
;MAAHVISAVLLLAVSGSTYAVSTPLPPSWQTLEQREHASRTLTRAAQFVAVPHVSARPTCEDVQPPQPLTTPDPFFTPSSQGKRIKVSFIIGTDGRVHSPLILESAGLAGDRHVIETVRNWRYRPATCNGIPTETEGKIEFSSR
;
A
#
# COMPACT_ATOMS: atom_id res chain seq x y z
N MET A 1 -48.66 -50.81 -83.41
CA MET A 1 -49.73 -49.91 -82.94
C MET A 1 -49.15 -49.14 -81.76
N ALA A 2 -49.24 -47.81 -81.80
CA ALA A 2 -49.31 -46.82 -80.71
C ALA A 2 -48.71 -47.21 -79.33
N ALA A 3 -47.97 -46.38 -78.61
CA ALA A 3 -47.81 -44.93 -78.60
C ALA A 3 -46.85 -44.60 -77.43
N HIS A 4 -46.18 -43.45 -77.51
CA HIS A 4 -45.69 -42.54 -76.45
C HIS A 4 -45.07 -43.17 -75.16
N VAL A 5 -43.94 -42.71 -74.63
CA VAL A 5 -43.87 -41.45 -73.87
C VAL A 5 -42.41 -40.94 -73.82
N ILE A 6 -42.22 -39.79 -74.46
CA ILE A 6 -41.43 -38.59 -74.11
C ILE A 6 -40.06 -38.78 -73.42
N SER A 7 -39.02 -38.53 -74.22
CA SER A 7 -37.65 -38.23 -73.81
C SER A 7 -37.57 -36.87 -73.12
N ALA A 8 -36.99 -36.80 -71.92
CA ALA A 8 -36.75 -35.54 -71.21
C ALA A 8 -35.30 -35.09 -71.41
N VAL A 9 -35.11 -34.04 -72.21
CA VAL A 9 -33.83 -33.34 -72.41
C VAL A 9 -33.70 -32.20 -71.40
N LEU A 10 -32.46 -32.02 -70.92
CA LEU A 10 -31.91 -30.94 -70.10
C LEU A 10 -32.57 -29.57 -70.25
N LEU A 11 -32.67 -28.84 -69.12
CA LEU A 11 -32.23 -27.44 -69.03
C LEU A 11 -31.71 -27.10 -67.61
N LEU A 12 -30.41 -26.79 -67.55
CA LEU A 12 -29.70 -25.72 -66.84
C LEU A 12 -30.20 -25.24 -65.45
N ALA A 13 -29.27 -25.13 -64.49
CA ALA A 13 -28.92 -23.83 -63.89
C ALA A 13 -27.70 -23.94 -62.97
N VAL A 14 -26.89 -22.89 -63.04
CA VAL A 14 -25.61 -22.64 -62.36
C VAL A 14 -25.85 -22.28 -60.89
N SER A 15 -24.92 -22.66 -60.01
CA SER A 15 -24.60 -21.84 -58.84
C SER A 15 -23.24 -22.24 -58.28
N GLY A 16 -22.21 -21.46 -58.60
CA GLY A 16 -21.05 -21.38 -57.72
C GLY A 16 -21.45 -20.69 -56.41
N SER A 17 -20.83 -21.08 -55.31
CA SER A 17 -20.46 -20.16 -54.23
C SER A 17 -19.69 -20.91 -53.15
N THR A 18 -18.38 -20.59 -53.13
CA THR A 18 -17.59 -20.24 -51.95
C THR A 18 -17.86 -21.01 -50.66
N TYR A 19 -16.89 -21.86 -50.30
CA TYR A 19 -16.74 -22.43 -48.97
C TYR A 19 -16.78 -21.34 -47.90
N ALA A 20 -17.84 -21.32 -47.09
CA ALA A 20 -17.80 -20.62 -45.82
C ALA A 20 -17.04 -21.49 -44.82
N VAL A 21 -15.74 -21.21 -44.66
CA VAL A 21 -14.96 -21.74 -43.53
C VAL A 21 -15.58 -21.16 -42.27
N SER A 22 -16.24 -22.02 -41.48
CA SER A 22 -16.54 -21.68 -40.09
C SER A 22 -15.20 -21.55 -39.37
N THR A 23 -14.75 -20.33 -39.15
CA THR A 23 -13.66 -20.07 -38.22
C THR A 23 -14.15 -20.44 -36.82
N PRO A 24 -13.45 -21.35 -36.12
CA PRO A 24 -13.78 -21.63 -34.74
C PRO A 24 -13.68 -20.33 -33.93
N LEU A 25 -14.68 -20.11 -33.07
CA LEU A 25 -14.64 -19.11 -32.02
C LEU A 25 -13.27 -19.18 -31.32
N PRO A 26 -12.58 -18.05 -31.08
CA PRO A 26 -11.27 -18.08 -30.45
C PRO A 26 -11.38 -18.78 -29.09
N PRO A 27 -10.44 -19.70 -28.78
CA PRO A 27 -10.46 -20.45 -27.55
C PRO A 27 -10.41 -19.50 -26.35
N SER A 28 -11.37 -19.70 -25.46
CA SER A 28 -11.30 -19.29 -24.06
C SER A 28 -9.91 -19.62 -23.50
N TRP A 29 -9.39 -18.71 -22.66
CA TRP A 29 -8.09 -18.76 -21.99
C TRP A 29 -6.91 -18.35 -22.88
N GLN A 30 -6.78 -17.03 -23.04
CA GLN A 30 -5.47 -16.41 -23.20
C GLN A 30 -4.51 -17.03 -22.17
N THR A 31 -3.42 -17.63 -22.65
CA THR A 31 -2.46 -18.36 -21.83
C THR A 31 -1.89 -17.45 -20.75
N LEU A 32 -1.71 -18.00 -19.54
CA LEU A 32 -1.04 -17.30 -18.44
C LEU A 32 0.33 -16.74 -18.86
N GLU A 33 1.03 -17.42 -19.78
CA GLU A 33 2.29 -16.96 -20.37
C GLU A 33 2.17 -15.62 -21.11
N GLN A 34 1.02 -15.32 -21.71
CA GLN A 34 0.77 -14.05 -22.42
C GLN A 34 0.47 -12.92 -21.44
N ARG A 35 -0.13 -13.23 -20.27
CA ARG A 35 -0.23 -12.31 -19.12
C ARG A 35 1.13 -12.08 -18.45
N GLU A 36 1.97 -13.10 -18.34
CA GLU A 36 3.33 -12.97 -17.81
C GLU A 36 4.23 -12.12 -18.74
N HIS A 37 4.12 -12.26 -20.06
CA HIS A 37 4.84 -11.40 -21.00
C HIS A 37 4.42 -9.92 -20.93
N ALA A 38 3.14 -9.64 -20.63
CA ALA A 38 2.65 -8.28 -20.41
C ALA A 38 3.07 -7.70 -19.04
N SER A 39 3.51 -8.53 -18.10
CA SER A 39 3.94 -8.11 -16.75
C SER A 39 5.39 -7.61 -16.69
N ARG A 40 6.05 -7.44 -17.84
CA ARG A 40 7.43 -6.96 -17.90
C ARG A 40 7.54 -5.51 -17.37
N THR A 41 8.03 -5.46 -16.14
CA THR A 41 8.63 -4.34 -15.41
C THR A 41 7.71 -3.18 -15.06
N LEU A 42 7.00 -3.31 -13.94
CA LEU A 42 6.71 -2.15 -13.10
C LEU A 42 8.04 -1.61 -12.57
N THR A 43 8.67 -0.68 -13.29
CA THR A 43 9.84 0.02 -12.78
C THR A 43 9.38 0.99 -11.70
N ARG A 44 9.63 0.67 -10.43
CA ARG A 44 9.40 1.60 -9.31
C ARG A 44 10.30 2.82 -9.50
N ALA A 45 9.77 3.90 -10.05
CA ALA A 45 10.46 5.17 -10.19
C ALA A 45 10.47 5.93 -8.84
N ALA A 46 11.17 5.38 -7.84
CA ALA A 46 11.44 6.09 -6.59
C ALA A 46 12.70 6.97 -6.80
N GLN A 47 12.50 8.22 -7.22
CA GLN A 47 13.58 9.19 -7.34
C GLN A 47 13.66 10.04 -6.08
N PHE A 48 14.69 9.83 -5.26
CA PHE A 48 15.03 10.70 -4.14
C PHE A 48 16.37 11.37 -4.44
N VAL A 49 16.34 12.51 -5.15
CA VAL A 49 17.55 13.27 -5.47
C VAL A 49 17.77 14.32 -4.38
N ALA A 50 18.88 14.23 -3.67
CA ALA A 50 19.35 15.31 -2.81
C ALA A 50 19.81 16.47 -3.70
N VAL A 51 19.17 17.63 -3.55
CA VAL A 51 19.52 18.84 -4.31
C VAL A 51 20.84 19.40 -3.77
N PRO A 52 21.97 19.37 -4.53
CA PRO A 52 23.29 19.75 -4.03
C PRO A 52 23.44 21.28 -3.94
N HIS A 53 22.76 21.89 -2.97
CA HIS A 53 22.76 23.31 -2.56
C HIS A 53 21.67 23.61 -1.53
N VAL A 54 21.00 22.58 -0.96
CA VAL A 54 20.40 22.67 0.38
C VAL A 54 21.55 22.80 1.38
N SER A 55 22.13 23.99 1.36
CA SER A 55 23.22 24.47 2.18
C SER A 55 22.69 24.58 3.59
N ALA A 56 23.12 23.65 4.45
CA ALA A 56 22.75 23.53 5.84
C ALA A 56 21.23 23.39 6.05
N ARG A 57 20.80 22.31 6.71
CA ARG A 57 19.64 22.52 7.61
C ARG A 57 20.05 23.73 8.48
N PRO A 58 19.26 24.82 8.55
CA PRO A 58 19.60 25.89 9.47
C PRO A 58 19.86 25.23 10.82
N THR A 59 21.10 25.32 11.30
CA THR A 59 21.44 24.73 12.59
C THR A 59 20.55 25.44 13.58
N CYS A 60 19.75 24.66 14.29
CA CYS A 60 18.92 25.25 15.32
C CYS A 60 19.81 25.73 16.45
N GLU A 61 19.82 27.04 16.71
CA GLU A 61 20.66 27.62 17.77
C GLU A 61 20.02 27.41 19.15
N ASP A 62 18.69 27.58 19.23
CA ASP A 62 17.91 27.33 20.44
C ASP A 62 16.86 26.24 20.20
N VAL A 63 17.15 25.05 20.75
CA VAL A 63 16.25 23.91 20.71
C VAL A 63 15.56 23.79 22.06
N GLN A 64 14.23 23.91 22.05
CA GLN A 64 13.40 23.54 23.19
C GLN A 64 12.75 22.18 22.91
N PRO A 65 12.95 21.17 23.78
CA PRO A 65 12.35 19.86 23.60
C PRO A 65 10.82 19.91 23.79
N PRO A 66 10.08 18.91 23.25
CA PRO A 66 8.65 18.84 23.48
C PRO A 66 8.38 18.57 24.97
N GLN A 67 7.29 19.13 25.50
CA GLN A 67 6.92 18.93 26.90
C GLN A 67 5.64 18.12 27.01
N PRO A 68 5.62 17.02 27.79
CA PRO A 68 4.42 16.20 27.94
C PRO A 68 3.33 17.00 28.65
N LEU A 69 2.12 16.98 28.10
CA LEU A 69 0.94 17.59 28.70
C LEU A 69 -0.03 16.54 29.21
N THR A 70 -0.33 15.53 28.39
CA THR A 70 -1.20 14.41 28.76
C THR A 70 -0.64 13.15 28.11
N THR A 71 0.12 12.39 28.89
CA THR A 71 0.82 11.18 28.45
C THR A 71 0.55 10.04 29.43
N PRO A 72 -0.70 9.57 29.56
CA PRO A 72 -1.00 8.44 30.44
C PRO A 72 -0.25 7.19 29.98
N ASP A 73 0.19 6.38 30.95
CA ASP A 73 0.81 5.11 30.65
C ASP A 73 -0.21 4.13 30.04
N PRO A 74 0.20 3.30 29.06
CA PRO A 74 -0.64 2.27 28.52
C PRO A 74 -0.89 1.17 29.55
N PHE A 75 -2.11 0.65 29.59
CA PHE A 75 -2.47 -0.55 30.35
C PHE A 75 -1.70 -1.77 29.85
N PHE A 76 -0.99 -2.43 30.77
CA PHE A 76 -0.33 -3.69 30.52
C PHE A 76 -1.23 -4.87 30.84
N THR A 77 -1.41 -5.75 29.86
CA THR A 77 -2.09 -7.03 30.10
C THR A 77 -1.15 -8.02 30.80
N PRO A 78 -1.66 -9.00 31.55
CA PRO A 78 -0.82 -10.08 32.12
C PRO A 78 0.01 -10.83 31.07
N SER A 79 -0.47 -10.92 29.83
CA SER A 79 0.27 -11.55 28.72
C SER A 79 1.56 -10.80 28.31
N SER A 80 1.71 -9.57 28.78
CA SER A 80 2.86 -8.69 28.56
C SER A 80 3.81 -8.63 29.76
N GLN A 81 3.56 -9.42 30.82
CA GLN A 81 4.39 -9.46 32.02
C GLN A 81 5.82 -9.91 31.70
N GLY A 82 6.81 -9.19 32.23
CA GLY A 82 8.24 -9.47 32.00
C GLY A 82 8.72 -9.17 30.57
N LYS A 83 7.88 -8.54 29.74
CA LYS A 83 8.23 -8.12 28.38
C LYS A 83 8.42 -6.60 28.31
N ARG A 84 9.15 -6.19 27.27
CA ARG A 84 9.43 -4.79 26.95
C ARG A 84 8.70 -4.43 25.66
N ILE A 85 8.18 -3.21 25.59
CA ILE A 85 7.60 -2.64 24.37
C ILE A 85 8.32 -1.33 24.10
N LYS A 86 8.87 -1.16 22.89
CA LYS A 86 9.43 0.11 22.43
C LYS A 86 8.55 0.67 21.33
N VAL A 87 8.24 1.95 21.40
CA VAL A 87 7.46 2.68 20.41
C VAL A 87 8.21 3.93 19.98
N SER A 88 8.29 4.18 18.68
CA SER A 88 8.64 5.48 18.13
C SER A 88 7.40 6.19 17.61
N PHE A 89 7.43 7.51 17.59
CA PHE A 89 6.34 8.33 17.06
C PHE A 89 6.86 9.74 16.74
N ILE A 90 6.06 10.51 16.02
CA ILE A 90 6.36 11.92 15.72
C ILE A 90 5.44 12.80 16.56
N ILE A 91 6.00 13.79 17.24
CA ILE A 91 5.22 14.86 17.85
C ILE A 91 5.11 15.98 16.81
N GLY A 92 3.89 16.26 16.38
CA GLY A 92 3.58 17.30 15.40
C GLY A 92 3.76 18.71 15.98
N THR A 93 3.82 19.71 15.11
CA THR A 93 3.82 21.14 15.50
C THR A 93 2.51 21.57 16.16
N ASP A 94 1.46 20.76 16.03
CA ASP A 94 0.17 20.89 16.72
C ASP A 94 0.15 20.25 18.12
N GLY A 95 1.26 19.64 18.54
CA GLY A 95 1.39 18.95 19.82
C GLY A 95 0.72 17.58 19.88
N ARG A 96 0.26 17.01 18.75
CA ARG A 96 -0.32 15.67 18.68
C ARG A 96 0.73 14.64 18.28
N VAL A 97 0.43 13.38 18.60
CA VAL A 97 1.27 12.25 18.20
C VAL A 97 0.81 11.70 16.85
N HIS A 98 1.76 11.51 15.95
CA HIS A 98 1.59 10.94 14.62
C HIS A 98 2.48 9.71 14.42
N SER A 99 2.06 8.86 13.48
CA SER A 99 2.83 7.71 12.99
C SER A 99 3.47 6.83 14.09
N PRO A 100 2.74 6.44 15.14
CA PRO A 100 3.32 5.57 16.16
C PRO A 100 3.63 4.19 15.57
N LEU A 101 4.84 3.72 15.85
CA LEU A 101 5.43 2.50 15.30
C LEU A 101 6.04 1.68 16.44
N ILE A 102 5.65 0.41 16.52
CA ILE A 102 6.28 -0.54 17.45
C ILE A 102 7.67 -0.92 16.92
N LEU A 103 8.69 -0.63 17.72
CA LEU A 103 10.10 -1.00 17.48
C LEU A 103 10.46 -2.32 18.15
N GLU A 104 9.85 -2.61 19.29
CA GLU A 104 10.00 -3.87 20.04
C GLU A 104 8.64 -4.29 20.56
N SER A 105 8.21 -5.51 20.23
CA SER A 105 6.86 -6.03 20.50
C SER A 105 6.83 -6.90 21.76
N ALA A 106 5.75 -6.79 22.54
CA ALA A 106 5.45 -7.74 23.62
C ALA A 106 4.30 -8.71 23.26
N GLY A 107 3.83 -8.66 22.01
CA GLY A 107 2.69 -9.40 21.49
C GLY A 107 1.50 -8.50 21.17
N LEU A 108 0.65 -8.97 20.24
CA LEU A 108 -0.42 -8.19 19.60
C LEU A 108 -1.33 -7.43 20.58
N ALA A 109 -1.71 -8.05 21.70
CA ALA A 109 -2.59 -7.42 22.68
C ALA A 109 -1.93 -6.21 23.37
N GLY A 110 -0.66 -6.34 23.78
CA GLY A 110 0.10 -5.25 24.39
C GLY A 110 0.40 -4.15 23.38
N ASP A 111 0.86 -4.52 22.19
CA ASP A 111 1.19 -3.57 21.12
C ASP A 111 0.00 -2.70 20.73
N ARG A 112 -1.18 -3.30 20.54
CA ARG A 112 -2.41 -2.56 20.22
C ARG A 112 -2.74 -1.52 21.28
N HIS A 113 -2.68 -1.91 22.56
CA HIS A 113 -3.03 -1.00 23.65
C HIS A 113 -2.01 0.16 23.78
N VAL A 114 -0.73 -0.13 23.58
CA VAL A 114 0.32 0.91 23.52
C VAL A 114 0.03 1.89 22.39
N ILE A 115 -0.24 1.40 21.17
CA ILE A 115 -0.53 2.26 20.02
C ILE A 115 -1.78 3.11 20.26
N GLU A 116 -2.87 2.53 20.78
CA GLU A 116 -4.11 3.24 21.07
C GLU A 116 -3.91 4.34 22.12
N THR A 117 -3.11 4.09 23.15
CA THR A 117 -2.81 5.07 24.20
C THR A 117 -1.93 6.20 23.66
N VAL A 118 -0.82 5.85 23.00
CA VAL A 118 0.18 6.80 22.49
C VAL A 118 -0.42 7.75 21.44
N ARG A 119 -1.34 7.28 20.59
CA ARG A 119 -2.06 8.15 19.63
C ARG A 119 -2.82 9.30 20.29
N ASN A 120 -3.26 9.11 21.53
CA ASN A 120 -4.06 10.08 22.25
C ASN A 120 -3.23 11.04 23.09
N TRP A 121 -1.91 10.86 23.14
CA TRP A 121 -1.03 11.74 23.87
C TRP A 121 -1.01 13.17 23.33
N ARG A 122 -0.73 14.10 24.23
CA ARG A 122 -0.63 15.54 23.95
C ARG A 122 0.66 16.10 24.52
N TYR A 123 1.29 16.95 23.73
CA TYR A 123 2.53 17.63 24.03
C TYR A 123 2.40 19.12 23.73
N ARG A 124 3.22 19.92 24.40
CA ARG A 124 3.69 21.18 23.83
C ARG A 124 4.77 20.81 22.81
N PRO A 125 4.68 21.25 21.55
CA PRO A 125 5.62 20.86 20.51
C PRO A 125 7.04 21.30 20.86
N ALA A 126 8.03 20.63 20.28
CA ALA A 126 9.39 21.14 20.29
C ALA A 126 9.44 22.46 19.52
N THR A 127 10.35 23.35 19.87
CA THR A 127 10.58 24.57 19.10
C THR A 127 12.04 24.68 18.71
N CYS A 128 12.26 25.19 17.50
CA CYS A 128 13.56 25.66 17.05
C CYS A 128 13.50 27.18 16.89
N ASN A 129 14.32 27.92 17.64
CA ASN A 129 14.32 29.39 17.64
C ASN A 129 12.89 29.96 17.84
N GLY A 130 12.12 29.37 18.75
CA GLY A 130 10.72 29.72 19.02
C GLY A 130 9.69 29.21 17.99
N ILE A 131 10.11 28.59 16.89
CA ILE A 131 9.21 28.04 15.86
C ILE A 131 8.89 26.57 16.16
N PRO A 132 7.61 26.20 16.33
CA PRO A 132 7.21 24.80 16.50
C PRO A 132 7.76 23.91 15.38
N THR A 133 8.41 22.81 15.76
CA THR A 133 9.06 21.87 14.84
C THR A 133 8.69 20.43 15.22
N GLU A 134 8.48 19.58 14.21
CA GLU A 134 8.22 18.16 14.44
C GLU A 134 9.46 17.47 15.03
N THR A 135 9.23 16.49 15.91
CA THR A 135 10.33 15.74 16.53
C THR A 135 9.97 14.28 16.73
N GLU A 136 10.95 13.38 16.60
CA GLU A 136 10.77 11.95 16.86
C GLU A 136 10.92 11.66 18.35
N GLY A 137 9.91 11.05 18.96
CA GLY A 137 9.96 10.48 20.30
C GLY A 137 10.18 8.97 20.25
N LYS A 138 10.95 8.44 21.21
CA LYS A 138 11.12 6.99 21.45
C LYS A 138 10.93 6.71 22.92
N ILE A 139 9.96 5.85 23.23
CA ILE A 139 9.66 5.46 24.62
C ILE A 139 9.64 3.95 24.73
N GLU A 140 10.16 3.48 25.86
CA GLU A 140 10.14 2.09 26.25
C GLU A 140 9.25 1.92 27.48
N PHE A 141 8.43 0.88 27.44
CA PHE A 141 7.64 0.43 28.57
C PHE A 141 8.07 -0.98 28.97
N SER A 142 8.10 -1.24 30.27
CA SER A 142 8.31 -2.58 30.82
C SER A 142 7.42 -2.76 32.04
N SER A 143 6.84 -3.95 32.18
CA SER A 143 6.15 -4.34 33.40
C SER A 143 7.14 -5.04 34.33
N ARG A 144 7.18 -4.60 35.59
CA ARG A 144 7.94 -5.26 36.67
C ARG A 144 7.14 -6.38 37.29
#